data_AF-A0A2R6NBU5-F1
#
_entry.id   AF-A0A2R6NBU5-F1
#
_cell.length_a   1.000
_cell.length_b   1.000
_cell.length_c   1.000
_cell.angle_alpha   90.00
_cell.angle_beta   90.00
_cell.angle_gamma   90.00
#
_symmetry.space_group_name_H-M   'P 1'
#
loop_
_entity.id
_entity.type
_entity.pdbx_description
1 polymer ?
#
loop_
_entity_poly.entity_id
_entity_poly.type
_entity_poly.pdbx_seq_one_letter_code
_entity_poly.pdbx_strand_id
1 'polypeptide(L)' 'AGYLVHDLHESLPFIVLDSLEALDSNRIAALVEYFGEYAEYLVVALLPEDAAALGDEYQRVTDI' A
#
# COMPACT_ATOMS: atom_id res chain seq x y z
N ALA A 1 -2.69 1.97 12.28
CA ALA A 1 -3.73 3.00 12.53
C ALA A 1 -3.21 4.31 13.16
N GLY A 2 -1.91 4.47 13.47
CA GLY A 2 -1.36 5.76 13.98
C GLY A 2 -0.92 6.76 12.91
N TYR A 3 -0.75 6.33 11.65
CA TYR A 3 -0.19 7.15 10.57
C TYR A 3 -1.12 8.28 10.12
N LEU A 4 -2.42 8.00 10.01
CA LEU A 4 -3.45 9.00 9.68
C LEU A 4 -3.90 9.83 10.88
N VAL A 5 -3.88 9.26 12.09
CA VAL A 5 -4.33 9.95 13.32
C VAL A 5 -3.40 11.10 13.72
N HIS A 6 -2.18 11.14 13.18
CA HIS A 6 -1.19 12.19 13.44
C HIS A 6 -0.90 13.07 12.22
N ASP A 7 -1.76 13.04 11.18
CA ASP A 7 -1.64 13.85 9.96
C ASP A 7 -0.26 13.77 9.28
N LEU A 8 0.47 12.66 9.47
CA LEU A 8 1.84 12.52 8.95
C LEU A 8 1.89 12.53 7.41
N HIS A 9 0.78 12.19 6.75
CA HIS A 9 0.62 12.32 5.31
C HIS A 9 0.77 13.77 4.79
N GLU A 10 0.54 14.79 5.62
CA GLU A 10 0.75 16.20 5.24
C GLU A 10 2.23 16.59 5.16
N SER A 11 3.11 15.84 5.83
CA SER A 11 4.55 16.15 5.93
C SER A 11 5.45 15.09 5.30
N LEU A 12 4.93 13.92 4.95
CA LEU A 12 5.66 12.82 4.34
C LEU A 12 5.05 12.44 2.98
N PRO A 13 5.71 12.76 1.85
CA PRO A 13 5.17 12.47 0.53
C PRO A 13 5.21 10.98 0.16
N PHE A 14 5.99 10.17 0.88
CA PHE A 14 6.16 8.73 0.61
C PHE A 14 5.72 7.88 1.81
N ILE A 15 4.85 6.91 1.53
CA ILE A 15 4.50 5.83 2.46
C ILE A 15 5.03 4.52 1.89
N VAL A 16 5.75 3.76 2.71
CA VAL A 16 6.15 2.38 2.41
C VAL A 16 5.40 1.45 3.36
N LEU A 17 4.60 0.55 2.79
CA LEU A 17 3.96 -0.53 3.51
C LEU A 17 4.73 -1.82 3.25
N ASP A 18 5.23 -2.42 4.31
CA ASP A 18 5.98 -3.67 4.30
C ASP A 18 5.31 -4.66 5.26
N SER A 19 5.53 -5.96 5.00
CA SER A 19 5.06 -7.08 5.82
C SER A 19 3.53 -7.13 6.04
N LEU A 20 2.77 -7.27 4.94
CA LEU A 20 1.30 -7.36 4.96
C LEU A 20 0.77 -8.81 5.03
N GLU A 21 1.62 -9.81 5.33
CA GLU A 21 1.28 -11.24 5.26
C GLU A 21 0.21 -11.69 6.28
N ALA A 22 -0.09 -10.84 7.27
CA ALA A 22 -1.15 -11.09 8.25
C ALA A 22 -2.56 -10.79 7.70
N LEU A 23 -2.67 -10.14 6.55
CA LEU A 23 -3.92 -9.77 5.90
C LEU A 23 -4.18 -10.67 4.70
N ASP A 24 -5.45 -10.93 4.42
CA ASP A 24 -5.84 -11.52 3.14
C ASP A 24 -5.83 -10.46 2.03
N SER A 25 -5.78 -10.92 0.78
CA SER A 25 -5.61 -10.06 -0.38
C SER A 25 -6.73 -9.03 -0.56
N ASN A 26 -7.97 -9.32 -0.13
CA ASN A 26 -9.06 -8.34 -0.17
C ASN A 26 -8.83 -7.21 0.84
N ARG A 27 -8.34 -7.54 2.04
CA ARG A 27 -7.99 -6.54 3.05
C ARG A 27 -6.78 -5.71 2.65
N ILE A 28 -5.80 -6.32 1.97
CA ILE A 28 -4.65 -5.60 1.41
C ILE A 28 -5.12 -4.60 0.35
N ALA A 29 -6.00 -5.02 -0.57
CA ALA A 29 -6.55 -4.14 -1.60
C ALA A 29 -7.29 -2.93 -0.98
N ALA A 30 -8.16 -3.17 0.00
CA ALA A 30 -8.86 -2.10 0.71
C ALA A 30 -7.89 -1.15 1.46
N LEU A 31 -6.79 -1.68 2.00
CA LEU A 31 -5.76 -0.89 2.67
C LEU A 31 -5.01 0.01 1.68
N VAL A 32 -4.63 -0.54 0.53
CA VAL A 32 -3.92 0.18 -0.55
C VAL A 32 -4.80 1.30 -1.11
N GLU A 33 -6.07 1.01 -1.40
CA GLU A 33 -7.04 2.01 -1.87
C GLU A 33 -7.18 3.13 -0.84
N TYR A 34 -7.36 2.78 0.44
CA TYR A 34 -7.49 3.75 1.51
C TYR A 34 -6.26 4.65 1.63
N PHE A 35 -5.04 4.10 1.67
CA PHE A 35 -3.83 4.93 1.77
C PHE A 35 -3.52 5.72 0.51
N GLY A 36 -3.91 5.21 -0.67
CA GLY A 36 -3.74 5.89 -1.95
C GLY A 36 -4.48 7.22 -2.04
N GLU A 37 -5.57 7.41 -1.28
CA GLU A 37 -6.29 8.69 -1.20
C GLU A 37 -5.51 9.77 -0.43
N TYR A 38 -4.53 9.40 0.40
CA TYR A 38 -3.82 10.33 1.30
C TYR A 38 -2.33 10.46 1.01
N ALA A 39 -1.72 9.52 0.27
CA ALA A 39 -0.29 9.52 -0.03
C ALA A 39 -0.04 10.04 -1.45
N GLU A 40 0.94 10.95 -1.60
CA GLU A 40 1.43 11.34 -2.94
C GLU A 40 2.13 10.15 -3.62
N TYR A 41 2.88 9.36 -2.85
CA TYR A 41 3.50 8.13 -3.29
C TYR A 41 3.28 7.01 -2.26
N LEU A 42 2.71 5.90 -2.70
CA LEU A 42 2.52 4.68 -1.92
C LEU A 42 3.29 3.53 -2.55
N VAL A 43 4.23 2.95 -1.80
CA VAL A 43 4.97 1.75 -2.20
C VAL A 43 4.59 0.62 -1.27
N VAL A 44 4.22 -0.53 -1.83
CA VAL A 44 3.78 -1.69 -1.04
C VAL A 44 4.59 -2.91 -1.47
N ALA A 45 5.20 -3.59 -0.50
CA ALA A 45 5.85 -4.89 -0.72
C ALA A 45 4.81 -6.00 -0.56
N LEU A 46 4.58 -6.78 -1.61
CA LEU A 46 3.56 -7.83 -1.65
C LEU A 46 4.14 -9.13 -2.19
N LEU A 47 3.62 -10.24 -1.68
CA LEU A 47 3.78 -11.53 -2.31
C LEU A 47 2.97 -11.57 -3.63
N PRO A 48 3.39 -12.36 -4.63
CA PRO A 48 2.71 -12.41 -5.93
C PRO A 48 1.21 -12.71 -5.85
N GLU A 49 0.80 -13.56 -4.90
CA GLU A 49 -0.61 -13.91 -4.67
C GLU A 49 -1.47 -12.73 -4.25
N ASP A 50 -0.94 -11.83 -3.41
CA ASP A 50 -1.67 -10.66 -2.93
C ASP A 50 -1.65 -9.52 -3.95
N ALA A 51 -0.54 -9.39 -4.67
CA ALA A 51 -0.43 -8.43 -5.78
C ALA A 51 -1.43 -8.71 -6.91
N ALA A 52 -1.86 -9.97 -7.08
CA ALA A 52 -2.87 -10.36 -8.05
C ALA A 52 -4.29 -9.87 -7.70
N ALA A 53 -4.55 -9.51 -6.44
CA ALA A 53 -5.82 -8.92 -6.03
C ALA A 53 -5.91 -7.41 -6.33
N LEU A 54 -4.77 -6.78 -6.65
CA LEU A 54 -4.69 -5.38 -7.06
C LEU A 54 -4.80 -5.25 -8.57
N GLY A 55 -5.45 -4.18 -9.02
CA GLY A 55 -5.61 -3.89 -10.44
C GLY A 55 -4.28 -3.65 -11.17
N ASP A 56 -4.31 -3.77 -12.49
CA ASP A 56 -3.12 -3.61 -13.34
C ASP A 56 -2.69 -2.14 -13.52
N GLU A 57 -3.49 -1.19 -13.02
CA GLU A 57 -3.15 0.23 -12.96
C GLU A 57 -1.96 0.52 -12.02
N TYR A 58 -1.69 -0.37 -11.06
CA TYR A 58 -0.56 -0.22 -10.16
C TYR A 58 0.73 -0.68 -10.83
N GLN A 59 1.76 0.16 -10.75
CA GLN A 59 3.08 -0.21 -11.22
C GLN A 59 3.66 -1.35 -10.37
N ARG A 60 4.12 -2.41 -11.04
CA ARG A 60 4.79 -3.56 -10.41
C ARG A 60 6.27 -3.54 -10.76
N VAL A 61 7.13 -3.65 -9.75
CA VAL A 61 8.58 -3.80 -9.91
C VAL A 61 8.94 -5.19 -9.42
N THR A 62 9.27 -6.10 -10.35
CA THR A 62 9.53 -7.52 -10.06
C THR A 62 10.99 -7.92 -10.20
N ASP A 63 11.80 -7.11 -10.88
CA ASP A 63 13.23 -7.32 -11.10
C ASP A 63 14.03 -6.20 -10.43
N ILE A 64 15.07 -6.56 -9.67
CA ILE A 64 15.97 -5.64 -8.95
C ILE A 64 17.42 -5.95 -9.34
#